data_AF-A0A429RZW3-F1
#
_entry.id   AF-A0A429RZW3-F1
#
_cell.length_a   1.000
_cell.length_b   1.000
_cell.length_c   1.000
_cell.angle_alpha   90.00
_cell.angle_beta   90.00
_cell.angle_gamma   90.00
#
_symmetry.space_group_name_H-M   'P 1'
#
loop_
_entity.id
_entity.type
_entity.pdbx_description
1 polymer ?
#
loop_
_entity_poly.entity_id
_entity_poly.type
_entity_poly.pdbx_seq_one_letter_code
_entity_poly.pdbx_strand_id
1 'polypeptide(L)'
;AASGSAAPTGAPSPGGTPPAGGVQVPPEPDKALAALADAEQALAEARTAALAGAPGELARMLASVAACGAVHVHLLTPAPGAAS
;
A
#
# COMPACT_ATOMS: atom_id res chain seq x y z
N ALA A 1 -37.38 -24.87 5.59
CA ALA A 1 -36.23 -25.20 4.72
C ALA A 1 -35.08 -24.28 5.09
N ALA A 2 -33.93 -24.84 5.48
CA ALA A 2 -32.76 -24.06 5.87
C ALA A 2 -32.12 -23.43 4.62
N SER A 3 -32.02 -22.11 4.58
CA SER A 3 -31.28 -21.40 3.53
C SER A 3 -29.80 -21.45 3.89
N GLY A 4 -29.04 -22.30 3.21
CA GLY A 4 -27.60 -22.43 3.39
C GLY A 4 -26.91 -21.16 2.92
N SER A 5 -26.31 -20.42 3.86
CA SER A 5 -25.38 -19.34 3.55
C SER A 5 -24.07 -19.97 3.09
N ALA A 6 -23.88 -20.08 1.77
CA ALA A 6 -22.59 -20.44 1.19
C ALA A 6 -21.63 -19.26 1.39
N ALA A 7 -20.66 -19.44 2.30
CA ALA A 7 -19.57 -18.49 2.47
C ALA A 7 -18.78 -18.36 1.14
N PRO A 8 -18.35 -17.16 0.73
CA PRO A 8 -17.45 -17.03 -0.41
C PRO A 8 -16.16 -17.79 -0.09
N THR A 9 -15.85 -18.81 -0.88
CA THR A 9 -14.54 -19.46 -0.87
C THR A 9 -13.51 -18.40 -1.26
N GLY A 10 -12.67 -18.01 -0.30
CA GLY A 10 -11.65 -16.99 -0.50
C GLY A 10 -10.74 -17.36 -1.66
N ALA A 11 -10.87 -16.64 -2.78
CA ALA A 11 -9.83 -16.63 -3.79
C ALA A 11 -8.53 -16.14 -3.13
N PRO A 12 -7.36 -16.71 -3.47
CA PRO A 12 -6.11 -16.18 -2.96
C PRO A 12 -6.03 -14.70 -3.36
N SER A 13 -6.06 -13.81 -2.36
CA SER A 13 -5.72 -12.42 -2.60
C SER A 13 -4.29 -12.40 -3.14
N PRO A 14 -3.97 -11.58 -4.15
CA PRO A 14 -2.58 -11.35 -4.58
C PRO A 14 -1.75 -10.60 -3.52
N GLY A 15 -2.18 -10.62 -2.25
CA GLY A 15 -1.40 -10.14 -1.12
C GLY A 15 -0.22 -11.07 -0.93
N GLY A 16 0.98 -10.56 -1.24
CA GLY A 16 2.23 -11.28 -1.02
C GLY A 16 2.30 -11.84 0.39
N THR A 17 2.90 -13.03 0.53
CA THR A 17 3.20 -13.62 1.82
C THR A 17 4.02 -12.63 2.65
N PRO A 18 3.61 -12.31 3.90
CA PRO A 18 4.41 -11.44 4.74
C PRO A 18 5.80 -12.08 4.94
N PRO A 19 6.87 -11.27 4.98
CA PRO A 19 8.22 -11.80 5.13
C PRO A 19 8.34 -12.59 6.45
N ALA A 20 8.93 -13.78 6.37
CA ALA A 20 9.25 -14.59 7.53
C ALA A 20 10.33 -13.86 8.35
N GLY A 21 9.93 -13.25 9.47
CA GLY A 21 10.83 -12.44 10.31
C GLY A 21 10.20 -11.17 10.90
N GLY A 22 8.98 -10.81 10.48
CA GLY A 22 8.32 -9.58 10.92
C GLY A 22 8.94 -8.34 10.24
N VAL A 23 8.18 -7.23 10.25
CA VAL A 23 8.69 -5.94 9.76
C VAL A 23 9.50 -5.31 10.89
N GLN A 24 10.77 -4.98 10.63
CA GLN A 24 11.58 -4.22 11.58
C GLN A 24 11.17 -2.75 11.52
N VAL A 25 10.57 -2.25 12.60
CA VAL A 25 10.20 -0.84 12.75
C VAL A 25 11.29 -0.14 13.56
N PRO A 26 11.85 0.99 13.07
CA PRO A 26 12.78 1.79 13.84
C PRO A 26 12.18 2.23 15.20
N PRO A 27 12.99 2.29 16.28
CA PRO A 27 12.48 2.64 17.60
C PRO A 27 12.18 4.14 17.75
N GLU A 28 12.89 4.99 17.01
CA GLU A 28 12.60 6.43 16.99
C GLU A 28 11.38 6.74 16.12
N PRO A 29 10.37 7.46 16.64
CA PRO A 29 9.11 7.67 15.94
C PRO A 29 9.29 8.38 14.59
N ASP A 30 10.15 9.41 14.52
CA ASP A 30 10.42 10.13 13.27
C ASP A 30 11.08 9.22 12.22
N LYS A 31 11.97 8.33 12.65
CA LYS A 31 12.59 7.35 11.76
C LYS A 31 11.61 6.28 11.30
N ALA A 32 10.67 5.89 12.17
CA ALA A 32 9.62 4.95 11.81
C ALA A 32 8.67 5.54 10.77
N LEU A 33 8.28 6.81 10.91
CA LEU A 33 7.47 7.52 9.93
C LEU A 33 8.22 7.73 8.60
N ALA A 34 9.50 8.08 8.65
CA ALA A 34 10.33 8.20 7.45
C ALA A 34 10.45 6.85 6.72
N ALA A 35 10.75 5.77 7.44
CA ALA A 35 10.81 4.42 6.87
C ALA A 35 9.47 3.97 6.26
N LEU A 36 8.34 4.36 6.88
CA LEU A 36 7.01 4.10 6.34
C LEU A 36 6.75 4.93 5.07
N ALA A 37 7.14 6.20 5.05
CA ALA A 37 7.02 7.04 3.86
C ALA A 37 7.83 6.49 2.68
N ASP A 38 9.06 6.04 2.92
CA ASP A 38 9.90 5.41 1.91
C ASP A 38 9.28 4.11 1.37
N ALA A 39 8.72 3.29 2.26
CA ALA A 39 8.05 2.05 1.87
C ALA A 39 6.78 2.30 1.03
N GLU A 40 5.96 3.28 1.40
CA GLU A 40 4.77 3.69 0.63
C GLU A 40 5.16 4.28 -0.73
N GLN A 41 6.23 5.08 -0.79
CA GLN A 41 6.75 5.62 -2.04
C GLN A 41 7.20 4.50 -2.98
N ALA A 42 8.00 3.56 -2.50
CA ALA A 42 8.46 2.42 -3.29
C ALA A 42 7.27 1.58 -3.82
N LEU A 43 6.23 1.40 -2.99
CA LEU A 43 5.03 0.67 -3.37
C LEU A 43 4.20 1.43 -4.43
N ALA A 44 4.05 2.74 -4.29
CA ALA A 44 3.37 3.59 -5.26
C ALA A 44 4.11 3.62 -6.61
N GLU A 45 5.44 3.69 -6.59
CA GLU A 45 6.29 3.62 -7.78
C GLU A 45 6.17 2.25 -8.48
N ALA A 46 6.19 1.14 -7.72
CA ALA A 46 6.01 -0.19 -8.27
C ALA A 46 4.65 -0.36 -8.95
N ARG A 47 3.57 0.18 -8.36
CA ARG A 47 2.23 0.18 -8.97
C ARG A 47 2.15 1.06 -10.21
N THR A 48 2.80 2.21 -10.19
CA THR A 48 2.92 3.10 -11.36
C THR A 48 3.66 2.39 -12.50
N ALA A 49 4.75 1.68 -12.21
CA ALA A 49 5.48 0.91 -13.21
C ALA A 49 4.64 -0.23 -13.80
N ALA A 50 3.83 -0.91 -12.96
CA ALA A 50 2.93 -1.98 -13.41
C ALA A 50 1.83 -1.51 -14.39
N LEU A 51 1.52 -0.21 -14.45
CA LEU A 51 0.55 0.33 -15.39
C LEU A 51 0.89 0.02 -16.86
N ALA A 52 2.18 -0.01 -17.20
CA ALA A 52 2.63 -0.23 -18.57
C ALA A 52 2.21 -1.61 -19.14
N GLY A 53 1.99 -2.60 -18.27
CA GLY A 53 1.53 -3.94 -18.65
C GLY A 53 0.06 -4.22 -18.35
N ALA A 54 -0.67 -3.27 -17.76
CA ALA A 54 -2.01 -3.48 -17.25
C ALA A 54 -3.09 -3.20 -18.32
N PRO A 55 -4.13 -4.05 -18.45
CA PRO A 55 -5.22 -3.79 -19.38
C PRO A 55 -6.22 -2.76 -18.82
N GLY A 56 -6.60 -1.78 -19.66
CA GLY A 56 -7.78 -0.92 -19.52
C GLY A 56 -8.19 -0.55 -18.09
N GLU A 57 -9.25 -1.18 -17.58
CA GLU A 57 -9.81 -0.90 -16.25
C GLU A 57 -8.84 -1.18 -15.10
N LEU A 58 -8.06 -2.26 -15.20
CA LEU A 58 -7.07 -2.60 -14.17
C LEU A 58 -5.99 -1.53 -14.09
N ALA A 59 -5.58 -0.95 -15.23
CA ALA A 59 -4.66 0.18 -15.24
C ALA A 59 -5.27 1.40 -14.55
N ARG A 60 -6.57 1.70 -14.77
CA ARG A 60 -7.26 2.81 -14.07
C ARG A 60 -7.34 2.58 -12.56
N MET A 61 -7.63 1.36 -12.12
CA MET A 61 -7.66 1.02 -10.69
C MET A 61 -6.27 1.13 -10.06
N LEU A 62 -5.24 0.58 -10.71
CA LEU A 62 -3.86 0.69 -10.23
C LEU A 62 -3.39 2.15 -10.16
N ALA A 63 -3.78 2.99 -11.12
CA ALA A 63 -3.43 4.41 -11.12
C ALA A 63 -4.07 5.13 -9.92
N SER A 64 -5.34 4.85 -9.61
CA SER A 64 -6.02 5.39 -8.42
C SER A 64 -5.33 4.95 -7.12
N VAL A 65 -4.99 3.66 -7.02
CA VAL A 65 -4.30 3.12 -5.83
C VAL A 65 -2.88 3.69 -5.69
N ALA A 66 -2.13 3.84 -6.79
CA ALA A 66 -0.82 4.49 -6.78
C ALA A 66 -0.92 5.96 -6.34
N ALA A 67 -1.94 6.69 -6.82
CA ALA A 67 -2.19 8.07 -6.41
C ALA A 67 -2.52 8.17 -4.91
N CYS A 68 -3.34 7.28 -4.36
CA CYS A 68 -3.59 7.22 -2.91
C CYS A 68 -2.29 6.99 -2.11
N GLY A 69 -1.42 6.09 -2.59
CA GLY A 69 -0.10 5.85 -1.99
C GLY A 69 0.76 7.11 -1.98
N ALA A 70 0.82 7.85 -3.09
CA ALA A 70 1.54 9.13 -3.15
C ALA A 70 0.98 10.18 -2.18
N VAL A 71 -0.34 10.21 -1.95
CA VAL A 71 -0.96 11.07 -0.93
C VAL A 71 -0.54 10.63 0.48
N HIS A 72 -0.46 9.33 0.76
CA HIS A 72 0.03 8.85 2.05
C HIS A 72 1.48 9.28 2.31
N VAL A 73 2.36 9.19 1.30
CA VAL A 73 3.74 9.70 1.39
C VAL A 73 3.75 11.18 1.73
N HIS A 74 2.89 11.97 1.09
CA HIS A 74 2.77 13.39 1.39
C HIS A 74 2.33 13.66 2.84
N LEU A 75 1.40 12.88 3.39
CA LEU A 75 0.93 13.01 4.77
C LEU A 75 1.95 12.54 5.81
N LEU A 76 2.78 11.55 5.48
CA LEU A 76 3.84 11.03 6.36
C LEU A 76 5.10 11.89 6.32
N THR A 77 5.31 12.65 5.25
CA THR A 77 6.46 13.55 5.12
C THR A 77 6.18 14.83 5.91
N PRO A 78 6.99 15.18 6.92
CA PRO A 78 6.79 16.40 7.67
C PRO A 78 6.84 17.62 6.75
N ALA A 79 5.79 18.44 6.77
CA ALA A 79 5.81 19.72 6.08
C ALA A 79 6.86 20.63 6.73
N PRO A 80 7.69 21.36 5.96
CA PRO A 80 8.60 22.34 6.52
C PRO A 80 7.78 23.41 7.27
N GLY A 81 7.75 23.33 8.61
CA GLY A 81 6.98 24.22 9.49
C GLY A 81 5.96 23.55 10.42
N ALA A 82 5.73 22.23 10.29
CA ALA A 82 4.79 21.51 11.16
C ALA A 82 5.40 20.99 12.48
N ALA A 83 6.72 21.11 12.66
CA ALA A 83 7.35 20.96 13.96
C ALA A 83 7.16 22.26 14.76
N SER A 84 6.02 22.37 15.44
CA SER A 84 5.78 23.40 16.46
C SER A 84 5.17 22.79 17.71
#